data_AF-A0A961CIS4-F1
#
_entry.id   AF-A0A961CIS4-F1
#
_cell.length_a   1.000
_cell.length_b   1.000
_cell.length_c   1.000
_cell.angle_alpha   90.00
_cell.angle_beta   90.00
_cell.angle_gamma   90.00
#
_symmetry.space_group_name_H-M   'P 1'
#
loop_
_entity.id
_entity.type
_entity.pdbx_description
1 polymer ?
#
loop_
_entity_poly.entity_id
_entity_poly.type
_entity_poly.pdbx_seq_one_letter_code
_entity_poly.pdbx_strand_id
1 'polypeptide(L)'
;MSKVSANPAVIPADTSPEVWRRQMDAIARRSIPDRLDEWAQLNRGVARMAEQAVRRRHPDYDDRQVFLALVRARYGDDLALRVWPDAAEVER
;
A
#
# COMPACT_ATOMS: atom_id res chain seq x y z
N MET A 1 12.80 -29.46 16.91
CA MET A 1 11.56 -28.66 16.86
C MET A 1 11.70 -27.61 15.77
N SER A 2 10.92 -27.70 14.69
CA SER A 2 10.58 -26.52 13.90
C SER A 2 9.32 -26.82 13.09
N LYS A 3 8.17 -26.41 13.62
CA LYS A 3 6.93 -26.23 12.86
C LYS A 3 6.60 -24.75 12.89
N VAL A 4 7.27 -23.99 12.04
CA VAL A 4 6.85 -22.63 11.63
C VAL A 4 6.16 -22.81 10.27
N SER A 5 4.91 -22.45 10.01
CA SER A 5 3.73 -22.17 10.82
C SER A 5 2.53 -22.63 9.96
N ALA A 6 1.45 -23.06 10.62
CA ALA A 6 0.20 -23.47 9.98
C ALA A 6 -0.58 -22.24 9.52
N ASN A 7 -0.24 -21.66 8.38
CA ASN A 7 -1.16 -20.80 7.65
C ASN A 7 -1.45 -21.49 6.33
N PRO A 8 -2.63 -22.13 6.15
CA PRO A 8 -3.00 -22.57 4.82
C PRO A 8 -3.14 -21.30 4.00
N ALA A 9 -2.20 -21.05 3.10
CA ALA A 9 -2.37 -20.02 2.10
C ALA A 9 -3.71 -20.29 1.41
N VAL A 10 -4.70 -19.43 1.66
CA VAL A 10 -5.95 -19.48 0.91
C VAL A 10 -5.54 -19.23 -0.53
N ILE A 11 -5.59 -20.29 -1.35
CA ILE A 11 -5.36 -20.17 -2.78
C ILE A 11 -6.49 -19.27 -3.30
N PRO A 12 -6.17 -18.14 -3.96
CA PRO A 12 -7.18 -17.29 -4.56
C PRO A 12 -8.09 -18.10 -5.49
N ALA A 13 -9.40 -17.82 -5.48
CA ALA A 13 -10.38 -18.61 -6.23
C ALA A 13 -10.15 -18.58 -7.76
N ASP A 14 -9.47 -17.55 -8.26
CA ASP A 14 -9.08 -17.34 -9.66
C ASP A 14 -7.70 -17.93 -10.00
N THR A 15 -7.03 -18.58 -9.04
CA THR A 15 -5.68 -19.11 -9.19
C THR A 15 -5.67 -20.63 -9.03
N SER A 16 -5.14 -21.36 -10.01
CA SER A 16 -5.03 -22.83 -9.88
C SER A 16 -4.00 -23.22 -8.81
N PRO A 17 -4.17 -24.37 -8.12
CA PRO A 17 -3.21 -24.82 -7.12
C PRO A 17 -1.79 -25.05 -7.67
N GLU A 18 -1.65 -25.34 -8.95
CA GLU A 18 -0.35 -25.45 -9.60
C GLU A 18 0.33 -24.09 -9.75
N VAL A 19 -0.40 -23.09 -10.25
CA VAL A 19 0.13 -21.72 -10.40
C VAL A 19 0.49 -21.13 -9.05
N TRP A 20 -0.37 -21.32 -8.04
CA TRP A 20 -0.09 -20.88 -6.67
C TRP A 20 1.21 -21.49 -6.12
N ARG A 21 1.40 -22.81 -6.26
CA ARG A 21 2.63 -23.49 -5.82
C ARG A 21 3.86 -22.93 -6.52
N ARG A 22 3.82 -22.73 -7.83
CA ARG A 22 4.95 -22.15 -8.58
C ARG A 22 5.27 -20.73 -8.10
N GLN A 23 4.25 -19.91 -7.81
CA GLN A 23 4.44 -18.56 -7.28
C GLN A 23 5.07 -18.60 -5.88
N MET A 24 4.56 -19.44 -4.98
CA MET A 24 5.09 -19.57 -3.62
C MET A 24 6.53 -20.10 -3.62
N ASP A 25 6.85 -21.07 -4.47
CA ASP A 25 8.21 -21.57 -4.65
C ASP A 25 9.16 -20.48 -5.15
N ALA A 26 8.72 -19.63 -6.08
CA ALA A 26 9.50 -18.50 -6.56
C ALA A 26 9.76 -17.47 -5.45
N ILE A 27 8.75 -17.14 -4.64
CA ILE A 27 8.88 -16.23 -3.49
C ILE A 27 9.82 -16.83 -2.43
N ALA A 28 9.70 -18.12 -2.13
CA ALA A 28 10.52 -18.81 -1.14
C ALA A 28 12.00 -18.87 -1.51
N ARG A 29 12.33 -18.82 -2.81
CA ARG A 29 13.72 -18.76 -3.30
C ARG A 29 14.36 -17.38 -3.20
N ARG A 30 13.59 -16.31 -2.95
CA ARG A 30 14.13 -14.95 -2.81
C ARG A 30 14.76 -14.76 -1.44
N SER A 31 15.87 -14.01 -1.39
CA SER A 31 16.46 -13.62 -0.12
C SER A 31 15.56 -12.61 0.62
N ILE A 32 15.71 -12.50 1.94
CA ILE A 32 15.00 -11.48 2.74
C ILE A 32 15.30 -10.06 2.21
N PRO A 33 16.57 -9.68 1.94
CA PRO A 33 16.89 -8.39 1.33
C PRO A 33 16.14 -8.13 0.03
N ASP A 34 16.12 -9.08 -0.92
CA ASP A 34 15.44 -8.89 -2.21
C ASP A 34 13.94 -8.63 -2.04
N ARG A 35 13.33 -9.31 -1.05
CA ARG A 35 11.91 -9.14 -0.74
C ARG A 35 11.63 -7.78 -0.11
N LEU A 36 12.53 -7.27 0.73
CA LEU A 36 12.41 -5.93 1.32
C LEU A 36 12.59 -4.84 0.26
N ASP A 37 13.52 -5.02 -0.67
CA ASP A 37 13.75 -4.08 -1.78
C ASP A 37 12.54 -4.01 -2.71
N GLU A 38 11.97 -5.15 -3.07
CA GLU A 38 10.73 -5.23 -3.85
C GLU A 38 9.56 -4.59 -3.10
N TRP A 39 9.39 -4.90 -1.81
CA TRP A 39 8.36 -4.28 -0.97
C TRP A 39 8.51 -2.75 -0.96
N ALA A 40 9.73 -2.23 -0.79
CA ALA A 40 9.98 -0.80 -0.76
C ALA A 40 9.70 -0.15 -2.12
N GLN A 41 10.05 -0.81 -3.23
CA GLN A 41 9.74 -0.35 -4.58
C GLN A 41 8.24 -0.26 -4.81
N LEU A 42 7.49 -1.30 -4.45
CA LEU A 42 6.03 -1.33 -4.60
C LEU A 42 5.36 -0.23 -3.77
N ASN A 43 5.79 -0.02 -2.52
CA ASN A 43 5.24 1.04 -1.68
C ASN A 43 5.49 2.43 -2.27
N ARG A 44 6.71 2.70 -2.79
CA ARG A 44 7.00 3.96 -3.50
C ARG A 44 6.13 4.12 -4.75
N GLY A 45 5.89 3.05 -5.49
CA GLY A 45 5.00 3.06 -6.66
C GLY A 45 3.58 3.44 -6.29
N VAL A 46 3.00 2.77 -5.29
CA VAL A 46 1.65 3.05 -4.79
C VAL A 46 1.52 4.48 -4.26
N ALA A 47 2.52 4.96 -3.50
CA ALA A 47 2.52 6.34 -3.00
C ALA A 47 2.47 7.37 -4.14
N ARG A 48 3.28 7.19 -5.19
CA ARG A 48 3.26 8.07 -6.38
C ARG A 48 1.92 8.01 -7.11
N MET A 49 1.35 6.81 -7.28
CA MET A 49 0.05 6.66 -7.93
C MET A 49 -1.06 7.37 -7.15
N ALA A 50 -1.04 7.26 -5.82
CA ALA A 50 -2.01 7.95 -4.97
C ALA A 50 -1.87 9.48 -5.09
N GLU A 51 -0.65 10.00 -5.03
CA GLU A 51 -0.37 11.43 -5.22
C GLU A 51 -0.87 11.93 -6.59
N GLN A 52 -0.55 11.20 -7.66
CA GLN A 52 -1.02 11.53 -9.01
C GLN A 52 -2.54 11.50 -9.12
N ALA A 53 -3.21 10.56 -8.45
CA ALA A 53 -4.67 10.49 -8.43
C ALA A 53 -5.28 11.71 -7.74
N VAL A 54 -4.71 12.17 -6.63
CA VAL A 54 -5.14 13.40 -5.94
C VAL A 54 -4.94 14.62 -6.83
N ARG A 55 -3.74 14.80 -7.40
CA ARG A 55 -3.45 15.92 -8.32
C ARG A 55 -4.35 15.94 -9.55
N ARG A 56 -4.70 14.76 -10.10
CA ARG A 56 -5.64 14.66 -11.22
C ARG A 56 -7.07 15.08 -10.83
N ARG A 57 -7.50 14.77 -9.61
CA ARG A 57 -8.83 15.14 -9.10
C ARG A 57 -8.90 16.60 -8.65
N HIS A 58 -7.80 17.14 -8.15
CA HIS A 58 -7.66 18.51 -7.65
C HIS A 58 -6.44 19.21 -8.29
N PRO A 59 -6.54 19.66 -9.56
CA PRO A 59 -5.41 20.25 -10.29
C PRO A 59 -4.86 21.53 -9.64
N ASP A 60 -5.69 22.24 -8.87
CA ASP A 60 -5.34 23.50 -8.22
C ASP A 60 -4.72 23.31 -6.83
N TYR A 61 -4.61 22.06 -6.34
CA TYR A 61 -3.99 21.79 -5.06
C TYR A 61 -2.48 22.00 -5.11
N ASP A 62 -1.97 22.72 -4.11
CA ASP A 62 -0.53 22.75 -3.84
C ASP A 62 -0.05 21.45 -3.19
N ASP A 63 1.26 21.33 -2.99
CA ASP A 63 1.88 20.13 -2.43
C ASP A 63 1.39 19.83 -0.99
N ARG A 64 1.08 20.86 -0.20
CA ARG A 64 0.56 20.69 1.16
C ARG A 64 -0.86 20.13 1.11
N GLN A 65 -1.70 20.67 0.23
CA GLN A 65 -3.07 20.21 0.07
C GLN A 65 -3.13 18.77 -0.44
N VAL A 66 -2.25 18.41 -1.39
CA VAL A 66 -2.09 17.02 -1.85
C VAL A 66 -1.68 16.10 -0.70
N PHE A 67 -0.70 16.51 0.13
CA PHE A 67 -0.29 15.74 1.30
C PHE A 67 -1.44 15.52 2.28
N LEU A 68 -2.19 16.57 2.62
CA LEU A 68 -3.30 16.49 3.57
C LEU A 68 -4.44 15.60 3.06
N ALA A 69 -4.74 15.65 1.76
CA ALA A 69 -5.69 14.76 1.10
C ALA A 69 -5.27 13.27 1.25
N LEU A 70 -3.99 12.97 1.01
CA LEU A 70 -3.45 11.62 1.20
C LEU A 70 -3.50 11.18 2.68
N VAL A 71 -3.22 12.08 3.61
CA VAL A 71 -3.30 11.82 5.06
C VAL A 71 -4.74 11.46 5.46
N ARG A 72 -5.73 12.25 5.03
CA ARG A 72 -7.15 11.96 5.30
C ARG A 72 -7.57 10.60 4.73
N ALA A 73 -7.21 10.32 3.47
CA ALA A 73 -7.51 9.05 2.83
C ALA A 73 -6.84 7.85 3.54
N ARG A 74 -5.63 8.03 4.07
CA ARG A 74 -4.86 6.94 4.70
C ARG A 74 -5.26 6.65 6.14
N TYR A 75 -5.52 7.68 6.93
CA TYR A 75 -5.70 7.57 8.38
C TYR A 75 -7.13 7.84 8.86
N GLY A 76 -7.99 8.35 7.97
CA GLY A 76 -9.33 8.79 8.31
C GLY A 76 -9.35 10.16 8.98
N ASP A 77 -10.53 10.77 9.00
CA ASP A 77 -10.71 12.16 9.40
C ASP A 77 -10.38 12.43 10.87
N ASP A 78 -10.72 11.52 11.79
CA ASP A 78 -10.47 11.72 13.23
C ASP A 78 -8.97 11.88 13.53
N LEU A 79 -8.13 10.98 13.02
CA LEU A 79 -6.69 11.05 13.25
C LEU A 79 -6.05 12.18 12.42
N ALA A 80 -6.49 12.36 11.17
CA ALA A 80 -5.97 13.39 10.30
C ALA A 80 -6.20 14.79 10.89
N LEU A 81 -7.42 15.13 11.31
CA LEU A 81 -7.77 16.46 11.83
C LEU A 81 -7.16 16.72 13.22
N ARG A 82 -6.89 15.68 14.00
CA ARG A 82 -6.22 15.82 15.31
C ARG A 82 -4.76 16.23 15.16
N VAL A 83 -4.06 15.70 14.15
CA VAL A 83 -2.62 15.93 13.94
C VAL A 83 -2.36 17.05 12.93
N TRP A 84 -3.22 17.19 11.93
CA TRP A 84 -3.21 18.22 10.89
C TRP A 84 -4.58 18.90 10.80
N PRO A 85 -4.86 19.89 11.67
CA PRO A 85 -6.15 20.59 11.67
C PRO A 85 -6.48 21.28 10.34
N ASP A 86 -5.46 21.71 9.59
CA ASP A 86 -5.58 22.30 8.26
C ASP A 86 -6.04 21.30 7.19
N ALA A 87 -6.04 19.99 7.49
CA ALA A 87 -6.67 18.99 6.63
C ALA A 87 -8.18 19.22 6.44
N ALA A 88 -8.82 20.03 7.30
CA ALA A 88 -10.21 20.44 7.13
C ALA A 88 -10.45 21.26 5.84
N GLU A 89 -9.40 21.83 5.26
CA GLU A 89 -9.48 22.68 4.07
C GLU A 89 -9.41 21.88 2.75
N VAL A 90 -9.06 20.59 2.80
CA VAL A 90 -8.94 19.72 1.62
C VAL A 90 -9.99 18.63 1.63
N GLU A 91 -10.48 18.23 0.46
CA GLU A 91 -11.47 17.17 0.23
C GLU A 91 -12.77 17.26 1.07
N ARG A 92 -13.67 18.17 0.66
CA ARG A 92 -15.13 17.96 0.76
C ARG A 92 -15.61 17.08 -0.39
#